data_AF-A0AAJ2AN62-F1
#
_entry.id   AF-A0AAJ2AN62-F1
#
_cell.length_a   1.000
_cell.length_b   1.000
_cell.length_c   1.000
_cell.angle_alpha   90.00
_cell.angle_beta   90.00
_cell.angle_gamma   90.00
#
_symmetry.space_group_name_H-M   'P 1'
#
loop_
_entity.id
_entity.type
_entity.pdbx_description
1 polymer ?
#
loop_
_entity_poly.entity_id
_entity_poly.type
_entity_poly.pdbx_seq_one_letter_code
_entity_poly.pdbx_strand_id
1 'polypeptide(L)'
;MKISYSVAIVGGSLFLRPQYFQPAKKYTEFAMSNKGQLLQDPFLNALRKEHVPVSIYLVNGIKLQGNIESFDQYVVLLRNTVTQMVYKHAISTVVPARPVNFHPDAETS
;
A
#
# COMPACT_ATOMS: atom_id res chain seq x y z
N MET A 1 -12.49 21.41 24.71
CA MET A 1 -13.57 20.49 25.14
C MET A 1 -14.88 21.00 24.54
N LYS A 2 -15.45 20.32 23.55
CA LYS A 2 -16.76 20.70 22.97
C LYS A 2 -17.81 19.72 23.50
N ILE A 3 -18.83 20.23 24.16
CA ILE A 3 -19.97 19.45 24.68
C ILE A 3 -21.12 19.65 23.69
N SER A 4 -21.69 18.55 23.19
CA SER A 4 -22.90 18.58 22.36
C SER A 4 -23.97 17.73 23.02
N TYR A 5 -25.20 18.23 23.02
CA TYR A 5 -26.34 17.57 23.64
C TYR A 5 -27.20 16.92 22.56
N SER A 6 -27.79 15.77 22.89
CA SER A 6 -28.85 15.17 22.07
C SER A 6 -30.09 14.94 22.93
N VAL A 7 -31.25 15.10 22.30
CA VAL A 7 -32.55 15.00 22.94
C VAL A 7 -33.00 13.54 22.91
N ALA A 8 -33.41 13.00 24.06
CA ALA A 8 -34.02 11.69 24.16
C ALA A 8 -35.35 11.77 24.93
N ILE A 9 -36.35 11.01 24.49
CA ILE A 9 -37.64 10.84 25.18
C ILE A 9 -37.62 9.47 25.84
N VAL A 10 -37.75 9.43 27.16
CA VAL A 10 -37.91 8.19 27.92
C VAL A 10 -39.12 8.36 28.83
N GLY A 11 -40.14 7.51 28.65
CA GLY A 11 -41.35 7.54 29.46
C GLY A 11 -42.15 8.86 29.36
N GLY A 12 -42.14 9.52 28.20
CA GLY A 12 -42.90 10.76 27.97
C GLY A 12 -42.26 12.04 28.52
N SER A 13 -41.08 11.97 29.14
CA SER A 13 -40.32 13.14 29.57
C SER A 13 -39.07 13.35 28.73
N LEU A 14 -38.80 14.62 28.40
CA LEU A 14 -37.71 15.05 27.53
C LEU A 14 -36.45 15.28 28.39
N PHE A 15 -35.39 14.52 28.12
CA PHE A 15 -34.13 14.66 28.85
C PHE A 15 -32.99 15.02 27.88
N LEU A 16 -32.24 16.07 28.23
CA LEU A 16 -30.98 16.41 27.57
C LEU A 16 -29.87 15.57 28.19
N ARG A 17 -29.36 14.58 27.46
CA ARG A 17 -28.23 13.78 27.93
C ARG A 17 -26.93 14.36 27.39
N PRO A 18 -25.94 14.66 28.26
CA PRO A 18 -24.60 14.97 27.79
C PRO A 18 -24.00 13.71 27.18
N GLN A 19 -23.81 13.71 25.86
CA GLN A 19 -22.92 12.76 25.23
C GLN A 19 -21.51 13.21 25.60
N TYR A 20 -20.90 12.55 26.59
CA TYR A 20 -19.45 12.64 26.73
C TYR A 20 -18.89 12.22 25.37
N PHE A 21 -18.21 13.15 24.70
CA PHE A 21 -17.42 12.83 23.53
C PHE A 21 -16.45 11.73 23.96
N GLN A 22 -16.79 10.48 23.67
CA GLN A 22 -15.89 9.37 23.80
C GLN A 22 -14.90 9.55 22.66
N PRO A 23 -13.62 9.88 22.91
CA PRO A 23 -12.64 9.72 21.85
C PRO A 23 -12.74 8.25 21.44
N ALA A 24 -13.18 8.03 20.20
CA ALA A 24 -13.31 6.70 19.65
C ALA A 24 -11.94 6.03 19.74
N LYS A 25 -11.83 5.08 20.69
CA LYS A 25 -10.89 3.96 20.73
C LYS A 25 -9.44 4.31 20.35
N LYS A 26 -8.58 4.47 21.37
CA LYS A 26 -7.17 4.06 21.28
C LYS A 26 -7.10 2.54 21.03
N TYR A 27 -7.29 2.12 19.78
CA TYR A 27 -7.07 0.72 19.33
C TYR A 27 -6.46 0.64 17.92
N THR A 28 -5.89 1.72 17.38
CA THR A 28 -5.33 1.73 16.02
C THR A 28 -4.20 2.75 15.90
N GLU A 29 -3.06 2.50 16.55
CA GLU A 29 -1.84 3.28 16.24
C GLU A 29 -0.56 2.43 16.06
N PHE A 30 -0.62 1.11 16.27
CA PHE A 30 0.46 0.23 15.83
C PHE A 30 -0.13 -0.97 15.09
N ALA A 31 0.20 -1.06 13.80
CA ALA A 31 -0.18 -2.09 12.83
C ALA A 31 -1.59 -1.98 12.20
N MET A 32 -1.84 -0.90 11.44
CA MET A 32 -2.17 -1.18 10.03
C MET A 32 -0.89 -1.74 9.42
N SER A 33 -0.69 -3.05 9.58
CA SER A 33 0.43 -3.72 8.98
C SER A 33 0.29 -3.54 7.47
N ASN A 34 1.21 -2.77 6.91
CA ASN A 34 1.46 -2.62 5.48
C ASN A 34 2.01 -3.96 4.95
N LYS A 35 1.29 -5.09 5.19
CA LYS A 35 1.70 -6.44 4.81
C LYS A 35 1.97 -6.53 3.31
N GLY A 36 1.21 -5.77 2.51
CA GLY A 36 1.46 -5.62 1.08
C GLY A 36 2.82 -5.00 0.78
N GLN A 37 3.23 -3.98 1.56
CA GLN A 37 4.52 -3.31 1.42
C GLN A 37 5.68 -4.21 1.84
N LEU A 38 5.50 -4.99 2.91
CA LEU A 38 6.48 -5.98 3.41
C LEU A 38 6.82 -7.05 2.37
N LEU A 39 5.90 -7.35 1.44
CA LEU A 39 6.17 -8.26 0.33
C LEU A 39 6.67 -7.53 -0.92
N GLN A 40 6.07 -6.37 -1.20
CA GLN A 40 6.33 -5.62 -2.42
C GLN A 40 7.77 -5.11 -2.50
N ASP A 41 8.25 -4.43 -1.46
CA ASP A 41 9.55 -3.76 -1.52
C ASP A 41 10.69 -4.78 -1.62
N PRO A 42 10.74 -5.86 -0.81
CA PRO A 42 11.75 -6.90 -0.97
C PRO A 42 11.71 -7.57 -2.35
N PHE A 43 10.51 -7.81 -2.91
CA PHE A 43 10.37 -8.37 -4.24
C PHE A 43 10.90 -7.44 -5.34
N LEU A 44 10.46 -6.18 -5.37
CA LEU A 44 10.92 -5.20 -6.37
C LEU A 44 12.42 -4.89 -6.21
N ASN A 45 12.92 -4.87 -4.97
CA ASN A 45 14.33 -4.65 -4.68
C ASN A 45 15.20 -5.83 -5.16
N ALA A 46 14.76 -7.08 -4.98
CA ALA A 46 15.46 -8.25 -5.50
C ALA A 46 15.54 -8.21 -7.04
N LEU A 47 14.42 -7.89 -7.70
CA LEU A 47 14.38 -7.73 -9.17
C LEU A 47 15.33 -6.64 -9.67
N ARG A 48 15.40 -5.52 -8.95
CA ARG A 48 16.29 -4.39 -9.25
C ARG A 48 17.77 -4.76 -9.04
N LYS A 49 18.12 -5.27 -7.85
CA LYS A 49 19.50 -5.62 -7.46
C LYS A 49 20.11 -6.69 -8.38
N GLU A 50 19.32 -7.69 -8.76
CA GLU A 50 19.78 -8.79 -9.61
C GLU A 50 19.60 -8.53 -11.12
N HIS A 51 19.11 -7.35 -11.51
CA HIS A 51 18.80 -7.00 -12.90
C HIS A 51 17.97 -8.08 -13.61
N VAL A 52 16.95 -8.60 -12.94
CA VAL A 52 16.07 -9.63 -13.50
C VAL A 52 15.19 -9.01 -14.58
N PRO A 53 15.15 -9.56 -15.80
CA PRO A 53 14.18 -9.10 -16.80
C PRO A 53 12.76 -9.37 -16.32
N VAL A 54 11.87 -8.40 -16.47
CA VAL A 54 10.47 -8.48 -16.06
C VAL A 54 9.53 -8.20 -17.22
N SER A 55 8.35 -8.82 -17.17
CA SER A 55 7.18 -8.43 -17.94
C SER A 55 6.18 -7.76 -16.99
N ILE A 56 5.83 -6.51 -17.26
CA ILE A 56 4.81 -5.76 -16.53
C ILE A 56 3.55 -5.72 -17.38
N TYR A 57 2.47 -6.30 -16.88
CA TYR A 57 1.15 -6.23 -17.48
C TYR A 57 0.40 -5.06 -16.87
N LEU A 58 -0.18 -4.23 -17.73
CA LEU A 58 -1.01 -3.10 -17.34
C LEU A 58 -2.47 -3.52 -17.23
N VAL A 59 -3.28 -2.75 -16.49
CA VAL A 59 -4.72 -3.00 -16.31
C VAL A 59 -5.52 -2.96 -17.61
N ASN A 60 -5.02 -2.27 -18.63
CA ASN A 60 -5.61 -2.23 -19.97
C ASN A 60 -5.13 -3.37 -20.89
N GLY A 61 -4.32 -4.30 -20.39
CA GLY A 61 -3.81 -5.45 -21.13
C GLY A 61 -2.49 -5.22 -21.89
N ILE A 62 -1.95 -4.00 -21.90
CA ILE A 62 -0.64 -3.74 -22.52
C ILE A 62 0.47 -4.43 -21.71
N LYS A 63 1.45 -5.03 -22.42
CA LYS A 63 2.64 -5.65 -21.82
C LYS A 63 3.86 -4.77 -22.07
N LEU A 64 4.53 -4.38 -20.99
CA LEU A 64 5.85 -3.75 -21.00
C LEU A 64 6.91 -4.77 -20.62
N GLN A 65 8.11 -4.64 -21.19
CA GLN A 65 9.24 -5.51 -20.87
C GLN A 65 10.49 -4.67 -20.63
N GLY A 66 11.34 -5.11 -19.69
CA GLY A 66 12.58 -4.43 -19.34
C GLY A 66 13.11 -4.89 -17.99
N ASN A 67 13.96 -4.09 -17.39
CA ASN A 67 14.50 -4.29 -16.04
C ASN A 67 14.04 -3.16 -15.11
N ILE A 68 13.80 -3.48 -13.85
CA ILE A 68 13.49 -2.45 -12.85
C ILE A 68 14.78 -1.69 -12.53
N GLU A 69 14.79 -0.40 -12.81
CA GLU A 69 15.93 0.48 -12.53
C GLU A 69 15.80 1.10 -11.12
N SER A 70 14.60 1.56 -10.77
CA SER A 70 14.26 2.11 -9.44
C SER A 70 12.75 2.03 -9.21
N PHE A 71 12.31 2.27 -7.98
CA PHE A 71 10.89 2.38 -7.62
C PHE A 71 10.73 3.21 -6.34
N ASP A 72 9.54 3.77 -6.16
CA ASP A 72 9.11 4.40 -4.92
C ASP A 72 7.74 3.86 -4.50
N GLN A 73 7.00 4.59 -3.64
CA GLN A 73 5.67 4.18 -3.20
C GLN A 73 4.65 4.06 -4.35
N TYR A 74 4.74 4.87 -5.41
CA TYR A 74 3.70 5.02 -6.44
C TYR A 74 4.14 4.64 -7.86
N VAL A 75 5.43 4.64 -8.15
CA VAL A 75 5.96 4.40 -9.50
C VAL A 75 7.08 3.36 -9.52
N VAL A 76 7.30 2.79 -10.71
CA VAL A 76 8.43 1.92 -11.05
C VAL A 76 9.11 2.51 -12.29
N LEU A 77 10.43 2.67 -12.25
CA LEU A 77 11.22 2.99 -13.43
C LEU A 77 11.62 1.69 -14.12
N LEU A 78 11.12 1.50 -15.34
CA LEU A 78 11.40 0.33 -16.17
C LEU A 78 12.35 0.74 -17.31
N ARG A 79 13.48 0.07 -17.42
CA ARG A 79 14.49 0.29 -18.46
C ARG A 79 14.40 -0.79 -19.53
N ASN A 80 14.21 -0.40 -20.79
CA ASN A 80 14.48 -1.20 -21.96
C ASN A 80 15.56 -0.51 -22.83
N THR A 81 15.22 -0.04 -24.03
CA THR A 81 16.04 0.91 -24.78
C THR A 81 16.11 2.28 -24.08
N VAL A 82 15.00 2.72 -23.48
CA VAL A 82 14.90 3.95 -22.68
C VAL A 82 14.35 3.66 -21.29
N THR A 83 14.56 4.58 -20.35
CA THR A 83 13.92 4.51 -19.04
C THR A 83 12.55 5.16 -19.12
N GLN A 84 11.52 4.44 -18.70
CA GLN A 84 10.14 4.94 -18.63
C GLN A 84 9.58 4.78 -17.22
N MET A 85 8.77 5.74 -16.81
CA MET A 85 8.07 5.71 -15.53
C MET A 85 6.71 5.02 -15.70
N VAL A 86 6.44 4.01 -14.88
CA VAL A 86 5.19 3.25 -14.86
C VAL A 86 4.51 3.45 -13.52
N TYR A 87 3.29 4.01 -13.53
CA TYR A 87 2.51 4.19 -12.31
C TYR A 87 1.92 2.86 -11.84
N LYS A 88 2.08 2.55 -10.54
CA LYS A 88 1.61 1.28 -9.95
C LYS A 88 0.11 1.07 -10.08
N HIS A 89 -0.71 2.14 -10.06
CA HIS A 89 -2.16 2.01 -10.24
C HIS A 89 -2.55 1.49 -11.64
N ALA A 90 -1.67 1.63 -12.63
CA ALA A 90 -1.88 1.11 -13.98
C ALA A 90 -1.32 -0.31 -14.16
N ILE A 91 -0.58 -0.85 -13.19
CA ILE A 91 0.01 -2.19 -13.24
C ILE A 91 -0.99 -3.21 -12.69
N SER A 92 -1.27 -4.25 -13.47
CA SER A 92 -2.04 -5.41 -13.02
C SER A 92 -1.14 -6.53 -12.48
N THR A 93 0.03 -6.76 -13.09
CA THR A 93 0.93 -7.86 -12.69
C THR A 93 2.38 -7.58 -13.08
N VAL A 94 3.33 -7.99 -12.22
CA VAL A 94 4.77 -8.01 -12.53
C VAL A 94 5.25 -9.46 -12.51
N VAL A 95 5.79 -9.93 -13.64
CA VAL A 95 6.25 -11.31 -13.80
C VAL A 95 7.75 -11.32 -14.11
N PRO A 96 8.59 -11.95 -13.27
CA PRO A 96 10.01 -12.08 -13.55
C PRO A 96 10.29 -13.18 -14.58
N ALA A 97 11.32 -13.01 -15.40
CA ALA A 97 11.73 -13.99 -16.40
C ALA A 97 12.33 -15.28 -15.79
N ARG A 98 12.74 -15.22 -14.53
CA ARG A 98 13.20 -16.35 -13.73
C ARG A 98 12.69 -16.23 -12.29
N PRO A 99 12.59 -17.33 -11.54
CA PRO A 99 12.32 -17.28 -10.11
C PRO A 99 13.32 -16.37 -9.39
N VAL A 100 12.83 -15.65 -8.38
CA VAL A 100 13.64 -14.74 -7.56
C VAL A 100 13.39 -15.08 -6.11
N ASN A 101 14.47 -15.29 -5.36
CA ASN A 101 14.40 -15.49 -3.93
C ASN A 101 14.52 -14.14 -3.26
N PHE A 102 13.48 -13.70 -2.57
CA PHE A 102 13.51 -12.50 -1.75
C PHE A 102 13.14 -12.89 -0.32
N HIS A 103 13.91 -12.41 0.65
CA HIS A 103 13.61 -12.60 2.06
C HIS A 103 12.92 -11.33 2.57
N PRO A 104 11.68 -11.41 3.08
CA PRO A 104 10.96 -10.24 3.57
C PRO A 104 11.60 -9.58 4.80
N ASP A 105 12.53 -10.26 5.48
CA ASP A 105 13.08 -9.84 6.77
C ASP A 105 14.55 -9.34 6.70
N ALA A 106 15.14 -9.18 5.51
CA ALA A 106 16.59 -9.04 5.35
C ALA A 106 17.18 -7.61 5.54
N GLU A 107 16.39 -6.56 5.79
CA GLU A 107 16.89 -5.16 5.88
C GLU A 107 16.71 -4.51 7.27
N THR A 108 16.63 -5.29 8.36
CA THR A 108 16.59 -4.75 9.75
C THR A 108 17.74 -5.23 10.64
N SER A 109 18.96 -5.33 10.13
CA SER A 109 20.16 -5.58 10.94
C SER A 109 21.11 -4.41 10.94
#